data_AF-A0A3C1Q1U2-F1
#
_entry.id   AF-A0A3C1Q1U2-F1
#
_cell.length_a   1.000
_cell.length_b   1.000
_cell.length_c   1.000
_cell.angle_alpha   90.00
_cell.angle_beta   90.00
_cell.angle_gamma   90.00
#
_symmetry.space_group_name_H-M   'P 1'
#
loop_
_entity.id
_entity.type
_entity.pdbx_description
1 polymer ?
#
loop_
_entity_poly.entity_id
_entity_poly.type
_entity_poly.pdbx_seq_one_letter_code
_entity_poly.pdbx_strand_id
1 'polypeptide(L)'
;ASDFARTLRSNGSGSDHAWGGNQFVMGGPVAGGQVLGEYPNLVFNSPNDVGRGGRILPTTSVDELVAELLLWFGLKGRANFEQVLPNLSNFYDIGDADASDPSTLPIGFLKSDTF
;
A
#
# COMPACT_ATOMS: atom_id res chain seq x y z
N ALA A 1 5.39 -1.30 -5.89
CA ALA A 1 5.09 0.12 -6.20
C ALA A 1 5.17 0.35 -7.70
N SER A 2 4.51 1.37 -8.23
CA SER A 2 4.57 1.74 -9.65
C SER A 2 5.68 2.78 -9.90
N ASP A 3 6.37 2.68 -11.05
CA ASP A 3 7.31 3.71 -11.54
C ASP A 3 6.62 4.80 -12.40
N PHE A 4 5.28 4.85 -12.37
CA PHE A 4 4.51 5.87 -13.09
C PHE A 4 4.27 7.15 -12.26
N ALA A 5 4.77 7.22 -11.03
CA ALA A 5 4.71 8.45 -10.25
C ALA A 5 5.66 9.50 -10.83
N ARG A 6 5.51 10.75 -10.38
CA ARG A 6 6.28 11.89 -10.89
C ARG A 6 6.99 12.61 -9.76
N THR A 7 8.22 13.06 -10.01
CA THR A 7 8.94 13.87 -9.04
C THR A 7 8.22 15.18 -8.76
N LEU A 8 8.20 15.61 -7.49
CA LEU A 8 7.69 16.93 -7.12
C LEU A 8 8.53 18.08 -7.72
N ARG A 9 9.87 17.91 -7.77
CA ARG A 9 10.76 18.86 -8.43
C ARG A 9 10.75 18.66 -9.94
N SER A 10 10.70 19.78 -10.64
CA SER A 10 10.82 19.80 -12.09
C SER A 10 12.25 19.49 -12.55
N ASN A 11 12.36 18.80 -13.70
CA ASN A 11 13.62 18.57 -14.39
C ASN A 11 13.92 19.65 -15.46
N GLY A 12 13.17 20.76 -15.49
CA GLY A 12 13.31 21.85 -16.47
C GLY A 12 12.46 21.68 -17.72
N SER A 13 11.97 20.47 -18.02
CA SER A 13 11.08 20.17 -19.15
C SER A 13 9.79 19.43 -18.74
N GLY A 14 9.56 19.29 -17.43
CA GLY A 14 8.47 18.49 -16.86
C GLY A 14 8.88 17.90 -15.52
N SER A 15 8.71 16.58 -15.36
CA SER A 15 9.05 15.81 -14.17
C SER A 15 9.80 14.53 -14.55
N ASP A 16 10.60 14.00 -13.62
CA ASP A 16 11.21 12.68 -13.77
C ASP A 16 10.29 11.57 -13.27
N HIS A 17 10.69 10.33 -13.52
CA HIS A 17 10.09 9.13 -12.93
C HIS A 17 10.29 9.12 -11.41
N ALA A 18 9.26 8.65 -10.73
CA ALA A 18 9.25 8.42 -9.30
C ALA A 18 8.40 7.18 -8.97
N TRP A 19 8.48 6.81 -7.70
CA TRP A 19 7.65 5.80 -7.06
C TRP A 19 6.51 6.41 -6.25
N GLY A 20 5.55 5.55 -5.91
CA GLY A 20 4.50 5.87 -4.94
C GLY A 20 3.28 6.53 -5.56
N GLY A 21 2.12 6.32 -4.95
CA GLY A 21 0.87 6.87 -5.46
C GLY A 21 -0.28 6.53 -4.54
N ASN A 22 -1.40 7.22 -4.76
CA ASN A 22 -2.63 6.95 -4.03
C ASN A 22 -3.41 5.86 -4.74
N GLN A 23 -3.95 4.91 -3.98
CA GLN A 23 -4.83 3.87 -4.47
C GLN A 23 -6.25 4.18 -4.02
N PHE A 24 -7.23 3.99 -4.90
CA PHE A 24 -8.62 4.19 -4.57
C PHE A 24 -9.36 2.85 -4.66
N VAL A 25 -9.86 2.39 -3.52
CA VAL A 25 -10.57 1.12 -3.38
C VAL A 25 -12.04 1.41 -3.11
N MET A 26 -12.93 0.76 -3.85
CA MET A 26 -14.37 0.97 -3.78
C MET A 26 -15.11 -0.34 -3.97
N GLY A 27 -16.26 -0.47 -3.31
CA GLY A 27 -17.13 -1.63 -3.46
C GLY A 27 -17.97 -1.87 -2.22
N GLY A 28 -18.93 -2.81 -2.32
CA GLY A 28 -19.78 -3.20 -1.19
C GLY A 28 -19.00 -3.66 0.05
N PRO A 29 -17.98 -4.52 -0.09
CA PRO A 29 -17.17 -4.99 1.04
C PRO A 29 -16.15 -3.98 1.60
N VAL A 30 -15.99 -2.82 0.96
CA VAL A 30 -14.99 -1.82 1.36
C VAL A 30 -15.52 -0.96 2.50
N ALA A 31 -14.73 -0.81 3.56
CA ALA A 31 -14.93 0.15 4.64
C ALA A 31 -14.58 1.57 4.15
N GLY A 32 -15.48 2.14 3.33
CA GLY A 32 -15.26 3.43 2.68
C GLY A 32 -15.24 4.64 3.62
N GLY A 33 -14.89 5.81 3.07
CA GLY A 33 -14.83 7.07 3.81
C GLY A 33 -13.57 7.26 4.65
N GLN A 34 -12.53 6.48 4.36
CA GLN A 34 -11.28 6.44 5.10
C GLN A 34 -10.09 6.81 4.21
N VAL A 35 -9.09 7.42 4.81
CA VAL A 35 -7.73 7.48 4.27
C VAL A 35 -6.89 6.56 5.13
N LEU A 36 -6.39 5.48 4.52
CA LEU A 36 -5.54 4.49 5.17
C LEU A 36 -4.08 4.72 4.77
N GLY A 37 -3.17 4.54 5.73
CA GLY A 37 -1.79 4.99 5.62
C GLY A 37 -1.62 6.47 5.97
N GLU A 38 -0.44 7.01 5.71
CA GLU A 38 -0.10 8.39 6.04
C GLU A 38 0.16 9.21 4.77
N TYR A 39 -0.47 10.38 4.68
CA TYR A 39 -0.18 11.29 3.58
C TYR A 39 1.24 11.86 3.75
N PRO A 40 2.11 11.78 2.73
CA PRO A 40 3.51 12.11 2.92
C PRO A 40 3.76 13.61 2.99
N ASN A 41 4.85 14.00 3.64
CA ASN A 41 5.33 15.38 3.63
C ASN A 41 5.94 15.73 2.26
N LEU A 42 5.32 16.69 1.57
CA LEU A 42 5.71 17.14 0.24
C LEU A 42 6.85 18.17 0.22
N VAL A 43 7.37 18.58 1.38
CA VAL A 43 8.55 19.45 1.47
C VAL A 43 9.78 18.71 0.94
N PHE A 44 10.59 19.41 0.14
CA PHE A 44 11.83 18.83 -0.39
C PHE A 44 12.80 18.45 0.71
N ASN A 45 13.46 17.30 0.53
CA ASN A 45 14.36 16.70 1.52
C ASN A 45 13.66 16.39 2.86
N SER A 46 12.35 16.18 2.85
CA SER A 46 11.66 15.56 3.98
C SER A 46 12.21 14.15 4.22
N PRO A 47 11.96 13.53 5.39
CA PRO A 47 12.42 12.16 5.65
C PRO A 47 11.98 11.13 4.61
N ASN A 48 10.84 11.38 3.94
CA ASN A 48 10.29 10.49 2.92
C ASN A 48 10.70 10.90 1.50
N ASP A 49 11.46 11.98 1.31
CA ASP A 49 12.00 12.38 0.01
C ASP A 49 13.32 11.65 -0.27
N VAL A 50 13.18 10.49 -0.90
CA VAL A 50 14.25 9.55 -1.20
C VAL A 50 14.71 9.77 -2.65
N GLY A 51 15.50 10.80 -2.84
CA GLY A 51 16.03 11.17 -4.15
C GLY A 51 16.41 12.64 -4.20
N ARG A 52 16.85 13.12 -5.37
CA ARG A 52 17.26 14.52 -5.55
C ARG A 52 16.05 15.47 -5.64
N GLY A 53 15.11 15.40 -4.70
CA GLY A 53 14.14 16.45 -4.42
C GLY A 53 12.71 16.22 -4.90
N GLY A 54 12.09 15.09 -4.62
CA GLY A 54 10.66 14.92 -4.85
C GLY A 54 10.24 13.51 -5.19
N ARG A 55 11.07 12.51 -4.86
CA ARG A 55 10.72 11.09 -5.01
C ARG A 55 10.23 10.62 -3.66
N ILE A 56 8.92 10.57 -3.49
CA ILE A 56 8.34 10.31 -2.17
C ILE A 56 8.22 8.81 -1.93
N LEU A 57 8.84 8.32 -0.85
CA LEU A 57 8.67 6.95 -0.39
C LEU A 57 7.25 6.77 0.15
N PRO A 58 6.50 5.76 -0.31
CA PRO A 58 5.22 5.40 0.30
C PRO A 58 5.41 4.93 1.74
N THR A 59 4.49 5.30 2.62
CA THR A 59 4.45 4.79 4.00
C THR A 59 3.84 3.40 4.10
N THR A 60 3.17 2.97 3.03
CA THR A 60 2.36 1.74 2.99
C THR A 60 2.84 0.88 1.83
N SER A 61 3.01 -0.41 2.07
CA SER A 61 3.49 -1.33 1.04
C SER A 61 2.39 -1.64 0.04
N VAL A 62 2.79 -1.84 -1.24
CA VAL A 62 1.86 -2.39 -2.23
C VAL A 62 1.53 -3.84 -1.92
N ASP A 63 2.46 -4.57 -1.28
CA ASP A 63 2.27 -5.99 -0.98
C ASP A 63 1.19 -6.15 0.10
N GLU A 64 1.09 -5.24 1.06
CA GLU A 64 0.01 -5.23 2.07
C GLU A 64 -1.36 -5.01 1.42
N LEU A 65 -1.47 -4.02 0.52
CA LEU A 65 -2.70 -3.77 -0.25
C LEU A 65 -3.12 -5.01 -1.05
N VAL A 66 -2.18 -5.63 -1.76
CA VAL A 66 -2.47 -6.82 -2.57
C VAL A 66 -2.75 -8.03 -1.67
N ALA A 67 -2.08 -8.17 -0.52
CA ALA A 67 -2.33 -9.26 0.42
C ALA A 67 -3.78 -9.24 0.92
N GLU A 68 -4.31 -8.07 1.28
CA GLU A 68 -5.69 -7.96 1.72
C GLU A 68 -6.70 -8.22 0.58
N LEU A 69 -6.39 -7.82 -0.65
CA LEU A 69 -7.19 -8.23 -1.82
C LEU A 69 -7.17 -9.75 -2.02
N LEU A 70 -6.02 -10.40 -1.83
CA LEU A 70 -5.88 -11.85 -1.98
C LEU A 70 -6.60 -12.60 -0.87
N LEU A 71 -6.60 -12.08 0.37
CA LEU A 71 -7.46 -12.58 1.43
C LEU A 71 -8.92 -12.53 0.97
N TRP A 72 -9.40 -11.40 0.45
CA TRP A 72 -10.77 -11.25 -0.04
C TRP A 72 -11.10 -12.24 -1.15
N PHE A 73 -10.14 -12.54 -2.04
CA PHE A 73 -10.29 -13.54 -3.09
C PHE A 73 -10.18 -14.99 -2.60
N GLY A 74 -9.97 -15.19 -1.29
CA GLY A 74 -9.95 -16.50 -0.65
C GLY A 74 -8.61 -17.22 -0.70
N LEU A 75 -7.50 -16.51 -0.96
CA LEU A 75 -6.17 -17.08 -0.84
C LEU A 75 -5.90 -17.40 0.65
N LYS A 76 -5.38 -18.61 0.90
CA LYS A 76 -5.10 -19.10 2.26
C LYS A 76 -3.69 -19.64 2.36
N GLY A 77 -3.14 -19.59 3.56
CA GLY A 77 -1.88 -20.24 3.91
C GLY A 77 -0.66 -19.40 3.53
N ARG A 78 0.25 -19.26 4.49
CA ARG A 78 1.47 -18.43 4.39
C ARG A 78 2.30 -18.73 3.14
N ALA A 79 2.51 -20.00 2.80
CA ALA A 79 3.31 -20.39 1.65
C ALA A 79 2.77 -19.85 0.31
N ASN A 80 1.44 -19.77 0.16
CA ASN A 80 0.83 -19.20 -1.06
C ASN A 80 1.04 -17.69 -1.15
N PHE A 81 0.94 -16.99 -0.01
CA PHE A 81 1.25 -15.56 0.06
C PHE A 81 2.72 -15.30 -0.22
N GLU A 82 3.65 -16.09 0.35
CA GLU A 82 5.09 -15.96 0.09
C GLU A 82 5.43 -16.23 -1.39
N GLN A 83 4.69 -17.12 -2.06
CA GLN A 83 4.86 -17.39 -3.49
C GLN A 83 4.44 -16.21 -4.38
N VAL A 84 3.35 -15.52 -4.04
CA VAL A 84 2.77 -14.43 -4.86
C VAL A 84 3.35 -13.06 -4.47
N LEU A 85 3.61 -12.86 -3.17
CA LEU A 85 4.08 -11.62 -2.54
C LEU A 85 5.35 -11.90 -1.74
N PRO A 86 6.49 -12.14 -2.41
CA PRO A 86 7.72 -12.58 -1.75
C PRO A 86 8.32 -11.52 -0.80
N ASN A 87 7.89 -10.26 -0.87
CA ASN A 87 8.36 -9.21 0.03
C ASN A 87 7.39 -8.90 1.18
N LEU A 88 6.21 -9.56 1.24
CA LEU A 88 5.17 -9.26 2.22
C LEU A 88 5.69 -9.32 3.66
N SER A 89 6.52 -10.32 3.97
CA SER A 89 7.09 -10.54 5.31
C SER A 89 8.02 -9.42 5.80
N ASN A 90 8.42 -8.47 4.94
CA ASN A 90 9.14 -7.27 5.37
C ASN A 90 8.21 -6.21 5.98
N PHE A 91 6.90 -6.34 5.76
CA PHE A 91 5.90 -5.33 6.11
C PHE A 91 4.82 -5.90 7.02
N TYR A 92 4.42 -7.16 6.80
CA TYR A 92 3.29 -7.77 7.50
C TYR A 92 3.42 -9.32 7.55
N ASP A 93 3.07 -9.94 8.68
CA ASP A 93 2.95 -11.40 8.78
C ASP A 93 1.51 -11.83 8.52
N ILE A 94 1.29 -12.54 7.42
CA ILE A 94 -0.05 -13.00 7.03
C ILE A 94 -0.70 -13.95 8.04
N GLY A 95 0.08 -14.54 8.96
CA GLY A 95 -0.44 -15.33 10.06
C GLY A 95 -1.24 -14.52 11.08
N ASP A 96 -1.05 -13.20 11.13
CA ASP A 96 -1.71 -12.31 12.09
C ASP A 96 -3.12 -11.88 11.63
N ALA A 97 -3.47 -12.11 10.36
CA ALA A 97 -4.76 -11.70 9.80
C ALA A 97 -5.92 -12.58 10.30
N ASP A 98 -6.90 -11.96 10.93
CA ASP A 98 -8.21 -12.52 11.25
C ASP A 98 -9.30 -11.84 10.40
N ALA A 99 -9.99 -12.66 9.61
CA ALA A 99 -11.10 -12.23 8.77
C ALA A 99 -12.25 -11.55 9.55
N SER A 100 -12.41 -11.88 10.83
CA SER A 100 -13.45 -11.32 11.70
C SER A 100 -13.04 -10.00 12.37
N ASP A 101 -11.75 -9.64 12.33
CA ASP A 101 -11.21 -8.43 12.94
C ASP A 101 -10.42 -7.59 11.92
N PRO A 102 -11.04 -6.56 11.31
CA PRO A 102 -10.38 -5.68 10.35
C PRO A 102 -9.13 -4.98 10.87
N SER A 103 -8.99 -4.81 12.19
CA SER A 103 -7.79 -4.19 12.78
C SER A 103 -6.55 -5.05 12.67
N THR A 104 -6.74 -6.35 12.41
CA THR A 104 -5.64 -7.29 12.19
C THR A 104 -5.26 -7.39 10.73
N LEU A 105 -6.08 -6.92 9.77
CA LEU A 105 -5.79 -7.04 8.33
C LEU A 105 -4.57 -6.19 7.91
N PRO A 106 -3.90 -6.52 6.78
CA PRO A 106 -2.70 -5.80 6.34
C PRO A 106 -2.86 -4.28 6.24
N ILE A 107 -3.99 -3.80 5.70
CA ILE A 107 -4.32 -2.37 5.55
C ILE A 107 -5.61 -2.00 6.31
N GLY A 108 -6.58 -2.91 6.36
CA GLY A 108 -7.87 -2.73 7.02
C GLY A 108 -8.91 -1.98 6.18
N PHE A 109 -8.88 -2.11 4.85
CA PHE A 109 -9.90 -1.50 3.98
C PHE A 109 -11.15 -2.36 3.80
N LEU A 110 -11.15 -3.63 4.23
CA LEU A 110 -12.32 -4.51 4.19
C LEU A 110 -13.16 -4.41 5.47
N LYS A 111 -14.47 -4.61 5.34
CA LYS A 111 -15.39 -4.73 6.50
C LYS A 111 -15.21 -6.07 7.21
N SER A 112 -15.53 -6.12 8.50
CA SER A 112 -15.46 -7.34 9.32
C SER A 112 -16.38 -8.48 8.87
N ASP A 113 -17.43 -8.18 8.12
CA ASP A 113 -18.40 -9.14 7.59
C ASP A 113 -18.14 -9.52 6.11
N THR A 114 -16.95 -9.20 5.59
CA THR A 114 -16.58 -9.46 4.19
C THR A 114 -16.36 -10.95 3.89
N PHE A 115 -15.90 -11.72 4.88
CA PHE A 115 -15.38 -13.08 4.71
C PHE A 115 -16.35 -14.17 5.15
#